data_AF-A0A3B9L6A1-F1
#
_entry.id   AF-A0A3B9L6A1-F1
#
_cell.length_a   1.000
_cell.length_b   1.000
_cell.length_c   1.000
_cell.angle_alpha   90.00
_cell.angle_beta   90.00
_cell.angle_gamma   90.00
#
_symmetry.space_group_name_H-M   'P 1'
#
loop_
_entity.id
_entity.type
_entity.pdbx_description
1 polymer ?
#
loop_
_entity_poly.entity_id
_entity_poly.type
_entity_poly.pdbx_seq_one_letter_code
_entity_poly.pdbx_strand_id
1 'polypeptide(L)'
;MAKKATKLKSKAQVYVPQTKEDAAADIRKVGDLVRKLTRAQADMNDKIAAITQQYQPEFELIQEQIDLLQEGVQGYCEAHRDELTNGGKVKSANLITGEVSWRQNPPSVRVTNAEAVIEMLKRMSLYKFVRTKEEVNKDAILNEPDEVRGIAGITIVSGVEQFVIIPFEQEIA
;
A
#
# COMPACT_ATOMS: atom_id res chain seq x y z
N MET A 1 37.06 37.77 19.31
CA MET A 1 36.52 36.82 18.32
C MET A 1 37.20 35.47 18.52
N ALA A 2 36.51 34.50 19.13
CA ALA A 2 37.07 33.16 19.34
C ALA A 2 36.70 32.26 18.15
N LYS A 3 37.71 31.70 17.49
CA LYS A 3 37.60 30.84 16.30
C LYS A 3 36.82 29.57 16.68
N LYS A 4 35.63 29.40 16.10
CA LYS A 4 34.81 28.19 16.27
C LYS A 4 35.52 27.04 15.54
N ALA A 5 35.97 26.03 16.29
CA ALA A 5 36.58 24.84 15.71
C ALA A 5 35.56 24.08 14.85
N THR A 6 35.80 24.05 13.54
CA THR A 6 35.01 23.26 12.61
C THR A 6 35.29 21.78 12.86
N LYS A 7 34.36 21.06 13.50
CA LYS A 7 34.43 19.60 13.59
C LYS A 7 34.25 19.02 12.19
N LEU A 8 35.36 18.63 11.57
CA LEU A 8 35.35 17.85 10.35
C LEU A 8 34.88 16.43 10.73
N LYS A 9 33.60 16.12 10.49
CA LYS A 9 33.14 14.73 10.53
C LYS A 9 33.76 14.04 9.32
N SER A 10 34.81 13.27 9.53
CA SER A 10 35.36 12.38 8.50
C SER A 10 34.25 11.46 8.01
N LYS A 11 33.90 11.53 6.72
CA LYS A 11 33.07 10.51 6.08
C LYS A 11 33.72 9.15 6.36
N ALA A 12 32.92 8.15 6.75
CA ALA A 12 33.39 6.79 6.93
C ALA A 12 34.19 6.36 5.70
N GLN A 13 35.34 5.71 5.91
CA GLN A 13 36.18 5.21 4.83
C GLN A 13 35.34 4.32 3.91
N VAL A 14 35.30 4.67 2.63
CA VAL A 14 34.67 3.85 1.59
C VAL A 14 35.54 2.62 1.39
N TYR A 15 34.98 1.43 1.57
CA TYR A 15 35.67 0.19 1.25
C TYR A 15 35.81 0.06 -0.27
N VAL A 16 37.05 -0.11 -0.73
CA VAL A 16 37.38 -0.27 -2.16
C VAL A 16 38.34 -1.45 -2.29
N PRO A 17 37.97 -2.53 -3.01
CA PRO A 17 38.90 -3.64 -3.29
C PRO A 17 40.10 -3.12 -4.09
N GLN A 18 41.30 -3.62 -3.77
CA GLN A 18 42.54 -3.12 -4.37
C GLN A 18 42.97 -3.92 -5.61
N THR A 19 42.46 -5.14 -5.78
CA THR A 19 42.76 -6.02 -6.90
C THR A 19 41.51 -6.56 -7.58
N LYS A 20 41.66 -7.11 -8.79
CA LYS A 20 40.57 -7.76 -9.53
C LYS A 20 40.08 -9.00 -8.77
N GLU A 21 40.99 -9.70 -8.13
CA GLU A 21 40.74 -10.88 -7.32
C GLU A 21 39.92 -10.53 -6.07
N ASP A 22 40.24 -9.41 -5.40
CA ASP A 22 39.45 -8.89 -4.28
C ASP A 22 38.03 -8.52 -4.73
N ALA A 23 37.90 -7.83 -5.86
CA ALA A 23 36.59 -7.47 -6.41
C ALA A 23 35.77 -8.71 -6.78
N ALA A 24 36.39 -9.76 -7.33
CA ALA A 24 35.71 -11.03 -7.61
C ALA A 24 35.29 -11.75 -6.32
N ALA A 25 36.11 -11.71 -5.28
CA ALA A 25 35.77 -12.24 -3.96
C ALA A 25 34.61 -11.49 -3.32
N ASP A 26 34.55 -10.16 -3.47
CA ASP A 26 33.44 -9.34 -3.02
C ASP A 26 32.14 -9.65 -3.77
N ILE A 27 32.19 -9.79 -5.10
CA ILE A 27 31.01 -10.19 -5.91
C ILE A 27 30.47 -11.54 -5.44
N ARG A 28 31.35 -12.50 -5.15
CA ARG A 28 30.94 -13.80 -4.58
C ARG A 28 30.26 -13.61 -3.22
N LYS A 29 30.87 -12.81 -2.33
CA LYS A 29 30.33 -12.54 -0.99
C LYS A 29 28.97 -11.83 -1.05
N VAL A 30 28.80 -10.90 -1.99
CA VAL A 30 27.51 -10.24 -2.27
C VAL A 30 26.47 -11.30 -2.63
N GLY A 31 26.77 -12.21 -3.57
CA GLY A 31 25.85 -13.31 -3.92
C GLY A 31 25.48 -14.20 -2.73
N ASP A 32 26.46 -14.57 -1.91
CA ASP A 32 26.21 -15.39 -0.71
C ASP A 32 25.33 -14.68 0.32
N LEU A 33 25.51 -13.36 0.49
CA LEU A 33 24.70 -12.53 1.38
C LEU A 33 23.28 -12.37 0.84
N VAL A 34 23.10 -12.15 -0.47
CA VAL A 34 21.78 -12.08 -1.11
C VAL A 34 21.02 -13.39 -0.87
N ARG A 35 21.64 -14.56 -1.11
CA ARG A 35 21.01 -15.86 -0.83
C ARG A 35 20.67 -16.08 0.64
N LYS A 36 21.50 -15.59 1.55
CA LYS A 36 21.22 -15.65 3.00
C LYS A 36 20.01 -14.77 3.33
N LEU A 37 19.94 -13.57 2.77
CA LEU A 37 18.84 -12.64 2.95
C LEU A 37 17.54 -13.23 2.41
N THR A 38 17.53 -13.77 1.19
CA THR A 38 16.35 -14.40 0.59
C THR A 38 15.85 -15.57 1.44
N ARG A 39 16.75 -16.44 1.94
CA ARG A 39 16.37 -17.55 2.83
C ARG A 39 15.79 -17.06 4.16
N ALA A 40 16.38 -16.02 4.75
CA ALA A 40 15.85 -15.43 5.98
C ALA A 40 14.47 -14.79 5.77
N GLN A 41 14.25 -14.14 4.62
CA GLN A 41 12.94 -13.61 4.24
C GLN A 41 11.91 -14.72 4.03
N ALA A 42 12.29 -15.82 3.37
CA ALA A 42 11.41 -16.97 3.19
C ALA A 42 11.00 -17.60 4.54
N ASP A 43 11.96 -17.87 5.43
CA ASP A 43 11.68 -18.39 6.78
C ASP A 43 10.80 -17.45 7.61
N MET A 44 11.01 -16.13 7.48
CA MET A 44 10.14 -15.13 8.11
C MET A 44 8.71 -15.22 7.58
N ASN A 45 8.53 -15.31 6.26
CA ASN A 45 7.21 -15.41 5.64
C ASN A 45 6.50 -16.72 5.99
N ASP A 46 7.22 -17.83 6.05
CA ASP A 46 6.68 -19.13 6.49
C ASP A 46 6.20 -19.07 7.94
N LYS A 47 6.94 -18.39 8.82
CA LYS A 47 6.53 -18.14 10.21
C LYS A 47 5.29 -17.26 10.31
N ILE A 48 5.21 -16.19 9.51
CA ILE A 48 4.02 -15.32 9.45
C ILE A 48 2.81 -16.14 9.00
N ALA A 49 2.96 -16.99 7.98
CA ALA A 49 1.89 -17.86 7.49
C ALA A 49 1.44 -18.85 8.57
N ALA A 50 2.37 -19.51 9.26
CA ALA A 50 2.07 -20.45 10.34
C ALA A 50 1.33 -19.78 11.51
N ILE A 51 1.78 -18.61 11.96
CA ILE A 51 1.12 -17.84 13.01
C ILE A 51 -0.28 -17.43 12.56
N THR A 52 -0.43 -16.93 11.34
CA THR A 52 -1.73 -16.54 10.79
C THR A 52 -2.69 -17.74 10.79
N GLN A 53 -2.24 -18.90 10.30
CA GLN A 53 -3.05 -20.11 10.27
C GLN A 53 -3.42 -20.62 11.66
N GLN A 54 -2.54 -20.43 12.67
CA GLN A 54 -2.83 -20.82 14.05
C GLN A 54 -3.98 -20.02 14.66
N TYR A 55 -4.01 -18.71 14.43
CA TYR A 55 -5.03 -17.82 15.01
C TYR A 55 -6.29 -17.67 14.15
N GLN A 56 -6.22 -18.02 12.86
CA GLN A 56 -7.35 -17.90 11.94
C GLN A 56 -8.64 -18.59 12.46
N PRO A 57 -8.61 -19.84 12.98
CA PRO A 57 -9.83 -20.49 13.48
C PRO A 57 -10.39 -19.84 14.75
N GLU A 58 -9.53 -19.33 15.63
CA GLU A 58 -9.96 -18.62 16.84
C GLU A 58 -10.67 -17.31 16.47
N PHE A 59 -10.11 -16.56 15.51
CA PHE A 59 -10.74 -15.34 15.00
C PHE A 59 -12.07 -15.63 14.32
N GLU A 60 -12.17 -16.70 13.53
CA GLU A 60 -13.42 -17.11 12.89
C GLU A 60 -14.50 -17.45 13.92
N LEU A 61 -14.17 -18.22 14.97
CA LEU A 61 -15.10 -18.57 16.04
C LEU A 61 -15.55 -17.36 16.87
N ILE A 62 -14.63 -16.44 17.15
CA ILE A 62 -14.95 -15.19 17.87
C ILE A 62 -15.83 -14.31 17.00
N GLN A 63 -15.52 -14.18 15.71
CA GLN A 63 -16.30 -13.38 14.77
C GLN A 63 -17.72 -13.94 14.61
N GLU A 64 -17.88 -15.26 14.49
CA GLU A 64 -19.18 -15.91 14.40
C GLU A 64 -20.04 -15.66 15.65
N GLN A 65 -19.44 -15.72 16.85
CA GLN A 65 -20.13 -15.38 18.09
C GLN A 65 -20.51 -13.91 18.18
N ILE A 66 -19.61 -13.01 17.74
CA ILE A 66 -19.89 -11.57 17.67
C ILE A 66 -21.08 -11.32 16.73
N ASP A 67 -21.07 -11.91 15.54
CA ASP A 67 -22.12 -11.71 14.53
C ASP A 67 -23.47 -12.23 15.04
N LEU A 68 -23.50 -13.44 15.63
CA LEU A 68 -24.71 -14.00 16.24
C LEU A 68 -25.30 -13.09 17.33
N LEU A 69 -24.46 -12.57 18.23
CA LEU A 69 -24.90 -11.69 19.30
C LEU A 69 -25.34 -10.32 18.77
N GLN A 70 -24.65 -9.78 17.76
CA GLN A 70 -25.04 -8.53 17.10
C GLN A 70 -26.39 -8.66 16.41
N GLU A 71 -26.63 -9.72 15.66
CA GLU A 71 -27.93 -9.99 15.03
C GLU A 71 -29.04 -10.14 16.07
N GLY A 72 -28.79 -10.85 17.18
CA GLY A 72 -29.74 -10.99 18.28
C GLY A 72 -30.10 -9.65 18.94
N VAL A 73 -29.09 -8.82 19.23
CA VAL A 73 -29.29 -7.46 19.78
C VAL A 73 -30.02 -6.58 18.78
N GLN A 74 -29.67 -6.63 17.50
CA GLN A 74 -30.35 -5.88 16.44
C GLN A 74 -31.82 -6.27 16.36
N GLY A 75 -32.14 -7.57 16.31
CA GLY A 75 -33.52 -8.06 16.25
C GLY A 75 -34.36 -7.60 17.45
N TYR A 76 -33.80 -7.64 18.67
CA TYR A 76 -34.48 -7.10 19.86
C TYR A 76 -34.72 -5.59 19.76
N CYS A 77 -33.69 -4.82 19.35
CA CYS A 77 -33.77 -3.36 19.25
C CYS A 77 -34.73 -2.90 18.14
N GLU A 78 -34.86 -3.66 17.06
CA GLU A 78 -35.82 -3.39 15.99
C GLU A 78 -37.26 -3.69 16.43
N ALA A 79 -37.49 -4.81 17.13
CA ALA A 79 -38.80 -5.17 17.66
C ALA A 79 -39.32 -4.20 18.74
N HIS A 80 -38.42 -3.67 19.58
CA HIS A 80 -38.77 -2.74 20.67
C HIS A 80 -38.40 -1.28 20.35
N ARG A 81 -38.26 -0.96 19.06
CA ARG A 81 -37.75 0.35 18.65
C ARG A 81 -38.57 1.50 19.21
N ASP A 82 -39.89 1.42 19.16
CA ASP A 82 -40.76 2.51 19.64
C ASP A 82 -40.65 2.71 21.16
N GLU A 83 -40.51 1.64 21.93
CA GLU A 83 -40.29 1.72 23.38
C GLU A 83 -38.93 2.36 23.69
N LEU A 84 -37.87 1.87 23.04
CA LEU A 84 -36.49 2.33 23.26
C LEU A 84 -36.26 3.76 22.78
N THR A 85 -37.02 4.23 21.80
CA THR A 85 -36.88 5.56 21.21
C THR A 85 -37.95 6.56 21.66
N ASN A 86 -38.82 6.19 22.60
CA ASN A 86 -39.95 6.98 23.06
C ASN A 86 -40.86 7.44 21.89
N GLY A 87 -41.21 6.49 21.01
CA GLY A 87 -41.95 6.70 19.77
C GLY A 87 -41.13 7.45 18.70
N GLY A 88 -39.81 7.24 18.64
CA GLY A 88 -38.92 7.89 17.66
C GLY A 88 -38.44 9.29 18.03
N LYS A 89 -38.68 9.77 19.26
CA LYS A 89 -38.22 11.09 19.74
C LYS A 89 -36.71 11.14 19.97
N VAL A 90 -36.10 10.02 20.33
CA VAL A 90 -34.63 9.88 20.46
C VAL A 90 -34.13 8.82 19.49
N LYS A 91 -32.87 8.93 19.05
CA LYS A 91 -32.25 7.97 18.11
C LYS A 91 -31.14 7.15 18.79
N SER A 92 -31.17 7.05 20.11
CA SER A 92 -30.32 6.15 20.86
C SER A 92 -31.05 5.61 22.09
N ALA A 93 -30.55 4.48 22.58
CA ALA A 93 -31.02 3.81 23.77
C ALA A 93 -29.80 3.40 24.59
N ASN A 94 -29.77 3.84 25.85
CA ASN A 94 -28.73 3.47 26.79
C ASN A 94 -29.18 2.22 27.55
N LEU A 95 -28.45 1.12 27.36
CA LEU A 95 -28.61 -0.13 28.07
C LEU A 95 -27.57 -0.18 29.20
N ILE A 96 -27.84 -0.96 30.25
CA ILE A 96 -26.99 -1.05 31.45
C ILE A 96 -25.51 -1.31 31.11
N THR A 97 -25.24 -2.03 30.03
CA THR A 97 -23.90 -2.46 29.58
C THR A 97 -23.41 -1.76 28.30
N GLY A 98 -24.17 -0.83 27.71
CA GLY A 98 -23.76 -0.16 26.46
C GLY A 98 -24.86 0.67 25.81
N GLU A 99 -24.54 1.37 24.73
CA GLU A 99 -25.49 2.22 24.00
C GLU A 99 -25.76 1.67 22.59
N VAL A 100 -27.02 1.70 22.17
CA VAL A 100 -27.44 1.43 20.80
C VAL A 100 -27.90 2.75 20.17
N SER A 101 -27.47 3.02 18.93
CA SER A 101 -27.90 4.24 18.22
C SER A 101 -28.34 3.93 16.79
N TRP A 102 -29.46 4.54 16.39
CA TRP A 102 -29.99 4.46 15.03
C TRP A 102 -29.44 5.63 14.22
N ARG A 103 -28.42 5.34 13.40
CA ARG A 103 -27.81 6.32 12.51
C ARG A 103 -28.22 6.05 11.08
N GLN A 104 -28.48 7.11 10.34
CA GLN A 104 -28.54 7.01 8.88
C GLN A 104 -27.11 7.15 8.37
N ASN A 105 -26.66 6.17 7.61
CA ASN A 105 -25.41 6.32 6.89
C ASN A 105 -25.54 7.49 5.90
N PRO A 106 -24.48 8.30 5.73
CA PRO A 106 -24.48 9.30 4.68
C PRO A 106 -24.70 8.62 3.32
N PRO A 107 -25.34 9.30 2.36
CA PRO A 107 -25.56 8.73 1.03
C PRO A 107 -24.24 8.20 0.42
N SER A 108 -24.24 6.93 0.04
CA SER A 108 -23.13 6.30 -0.68
C SER A 108 -23.48 6.12 -2.15
N VAL A 109 -22.48 6.21 -3.02
CA VAL A 109 -22.64 6.00 -4.46
C VAL A 109 -21.98 4.67 -4.82
N ARG A 110 -22.77 3.73 -5.34
CA ARG A 110 -22.27 2.48 -5.94
C ARG A 110 -22.26 2.62 -7.45
N VAL A 111 -21.13 2.32 -8.08
CA VAL A 111 -20.99 2.34 -9.54
C VAL A 111 -20.73 0.91 -10.01
N THR A 112 -21.57 0.43 -10.93
CA THR A 112 -21.40 -0.87 -11.60
C THR A 112 -21.04 -0.60 -13.06
N ASN A 113 -20.01 -1.26 -13.57
CA ASN A 113 -19.45 -0.99 -14.91
C ASN A 113 -19.08 0.49 -15.09
N ALA A 114 -18.00 0.91 -14.42
CA ALA A 114 -17.58 2.31 -14.38
C ALA A 114 -17.32 2.91 -15.77
N GLU A 115 -16.82 2.12 -16.74
CA GLU A 115 -16.52 2.59 -18.09
C GLU A 115 -17.77 3.03 -18.85
N ALA A 116 -18.81 2.20 -18.86
CA ALA A 116 -20.08 2.54 -19.51
C ALA A 116 -20.74 3.76 -18.84
N VAL A 117 -20.65 3.85 -17.51
CA VAL A 117 -21.16 5.00 -16.75
C VAL A 117 -20.39 6.27 -17.10
N ILE A 118 -19.06 6.21 -17.19
CA ILE A 118 -18.22 7.35 -17.59
C ILE A 118 -18.56 7.79 -19.01
N GLU A 119 -18.74 6.86 -19.94
CA GLU A 119 -19.11 7.19 -21.32
C GLU A 119 -20.48 7.87 -21.39
N MET A 120 -21.47 7.34 -20.68
CA MET A 120 -22.80 7.94 -20.61
C MET A 120 -22.75 9.34 -19.96
N LEU A 121 -22.00 9.51 -18.87
CA LEU A 121 -21.78 10.81 -18.24
C LEU A 121 -21.14 11.81 -19.21
N LYS A 122 -20.17 11.38 -20.03
CA LYS A 122 -19.57 12.22 -21.08
C LYS A 122 -20.59 12.56 -22.18
N ARG A 123 -21.37 11.58 -22.67
CA ARG A 123 -22.43 11.78 -23.68
C ARG A 123 -23.51 12.75 -23.21
N MET A 124 -23.84 12.72 -21.92
CA MET A 124 -24.80 13.64 -21.28
C MET A 124 -24.17 14.98 -20.86
N SER A 125 -22.89 15.22 -21.19
CA SER A 125 -22.14 16.42 -20.82
C SER A 125 -22.05 16.68 -19.30
N LEU A 126 -22.14 15.63 -18.48
CA LEU A 126 -22.07 15.68 -17.01
C LEU A 126 -20.63 15.55 -16.51
N TYR A 127 -19.72 16.34 -17.06
CA TYR A 127 -18.29 16.27 -16.76
C TYR A 127 -17.92 16.51 -15.29
N LYS A 128 -18.77 17.22 -14.51
CA LYS A 128 -18.57 17.42 -13.06
C LYS A 128 -18.52 16.12 -12.24
N PHE A 129 -19.02 15.01 -12.79
CA PHE A 129 -18.99 13.69 -12.15
C PHE A 129 -17.89 12.77 -12.69
N VAL A 130 -17.13 13.22 -13.69
CA VAL A 130 -16.00 12.48 -14.26
C VAL A 130 -14.71 13.14 -13.78
N ARG A 131 -13.88 12.39 -13.07
CA ARG A 131 -12.53 12.84 -12.71
C ARG A 131 -11.57 12.43 -13.81
N THR A 132 -10.85 13.39 -14.37
CA THR A 132 -9.75 13.15 -15.32
C THR A 132 -8.43 13.32 -14.58
N LYS A 133 -7.54 12.33 -14.70
CA LYS A 133 -6.15 12.42 -14.26
C LYS A 133 -5.28 12.53 -15.50
N GLU A 134 -4.60 13.65 -15.66
CA GLU A 134 -3.62 13.82 -16.72
C GLU A 134 -2.25 13.44 -16.17
N GLU A 135 -1.57 12.53 -16.85
CA GLU A 135 -0.21 12.10 -16.51
C GLU A 135 0.68 12.30 -17.73
N VAL A 136 1.94 12.65 -17.48
CA VAL A 136 2.93 12.78 -18.54
C VAL A 136 3.19 11.40 -19.13
N ASN A 137 2.88 11.24 -20.41
CA ASN A 137 3.18 10.01 -21.14
C ASN A 137 4.68 9.96 -21.48
N LYS A 138 5.45 9.33 -20.59
CA LYS A 138 6.90 9.19 -20.75
C LYS A 138 7.28 8.31 -21.93
N ASP A 139 6.47 7.30 -22.26
CA ASP A 139 6.74 6.40 -23.37
C ASP A 139 6.57 7.10 -24.72
N ALA A 140 5.53 7.93 -24.87
CA ALA A 140 5.36 8.78 -26.06
C ALA A 140 6.51 9.78 -26.22
N ILE A 141 6.97 10.39 -25.11
CA ILE A 141 8.14 11.26 -25.10
C ILE A 141 9.41 10.52 -25.53
N LEU A 142 9.58 9.27 -25.12
CA LEU A 142 10.74 8.47 -25.53
C LEU A 142 10.67 8.04 -27.01
N ASN A 143 9.48 7.85 -27.56
CA ASN A 143 9.28 7.55 -28.98
C ASN A 143 9.54 8.77 -29.88
N GLU A 144 9.12 9.96 -29.44
CA GLU A 144 9.23 11.21 -30.21
C GLU A 144 9.97 12.29 -29.40
N PRO A 145 11.27 12.07 -29.09
CA PRO A 145 12.01 12.92 -28.16
C PRO A 145 12.26 14.32 -28.70
N ASP A 146 12.28 14.49 -30.02
CA ASP A 146 12.52 15.79 -30.67
C ASP A 146 11.35 16.76 -30.50
N GLU A 147 10.11 16.27 -30.42
CA GLU A 147 8.91 17.11 -30.29
C GLU A 147 8.82 17.82 -28.95
N VAL A 148 9.41 17.25 -27.90
CA VAL A 148 9.39 17.80 -26.54
C VAL A 148 10.69 18.52 -26.15
N ARG A 149 11.59 18.74 -27.10
CA ARG A 149 12.85 19.46 -26.87
C ARG A 149 12.57 20.90 -26.46
N GLY A 150 13.07 21.29 -25.30
CA GLY A 150 12.96 22.65 -24.77
C GLY A 150 11.75 22.89 -23.87
N ILE A 151 10.92 21.87 -23.61
CA ILE A 151 9.85 21.98 -22.60
C ILE A 151 10.48 22.01 -21.20
N ALA A 152 10.25 23.10 -20.48
CA ALA A 152 10.74 23.25 -19.11
C ALA A 152 10.19 22.13 -18.20
N GLY A 153 11.09 21.40 -17.55
CA GLY A 153 10.74 20.29 -16.65
C GLY A 153 10.80 18.90 -17.27
N ILE A 154 11.02 18.77 -18.59
CA ILE A 154 11.28 17.48 -19.25
C ILE A 154 12.78 17.37 -19.53
N THR A 155 13.45 16.44 -18.83
CA THR A 155 14.85 16.09 -19.10
C THR A 155 14.92 14.63 -19.53
N ILE A 156 15.31 14.41 -20.79
CA ILE A 156 15.58 13.06 -21.30
C ILE A 156 17.00 12.69 -20.89
N VAL A 157 17.13 11.78 -19.94
CA VAL A 157 18.42 11.27 -19.49
C VAL A 157 18.78 10.05 -20.34
N SER A 158 19.67 10.23 -21.31
CA SER A 158 20.16 9.18 -22.19
C SER A 158 21.63 8.87 -21.92
N GLY A 159 22.02 7.60 -22.05
CA GLY A 159 23.43 7.20 -21.99
C GLY A 159 24.04 7.18 -20.59
N VAL A 160 23.23 7.06 -19.53
CA VAL A 160 23.75 6.80 -18.19
C VAL A 160 24.14 5.33 -18.10
N GLU A 161 25.45 5.09 -18.02
CA GLU A 161 25.98 3.76 -17.74
C GLU A 161 25.54 3.32 -16.34
N GLN A 162 24.88 2.16 -16.26
CA GLN A 162 24.54 1.54 -14.99
C GLN A 162 25.63 0.54 -14.61
N PHE A 163 26.14 0.68 -13.39
CA PHE A 163 26.99 -0.34 -12.80
C PHE A 163 26.10 -1.39 -12.13
N VAL A 164 26.14 -2.61 -12.65
CA VAL A 164 25.36 -3.74 -12.14
C VAL A 164 26.30 -4.86 -11.71
N ILE A 165 26.14 -5.34 -10.48
CA ILE A 165 26.79 -6.56 -10.01
C ILE A 165 25.77 -7.69 -10.13
N ILE A 166 26.07 -8.69 -10.95
CA ILE A 166 25.29 -9.93 -11.08
C ILE A 166 26.14 -11.07 -10.53
N PRO A 167 25.96 -11.47 -9.26
CA PRO A 167 26.61 -12.65 -8.74
C PRO A 167 26.14 -13.89 -9.50
N PHE A 168 27.05 -14.85 -9.75
CA PHE A 168 26.69 -16.10 -10.43
C PHE A 168 25.61 -16.86 -9.65
N GLU A 169 24.50 -17.20 -10.29
CA GLU A 169 23.46 -18.10 -9.76
C GLU A 169 23.32 -19.30 -10.70
N GLN A 170 23.20 -20.50 -10.12
CA GLN A 170 22.92 -21.71 -10.88
C GLN A 170 21.41 -21.93 -10.90
N GLU A 171 20.78 -21.76 -12.06
CA GLU A 171 19.40 -22.16 -12.27
C GLU A 171 19.36 -23.69 -12.45
N ILE A 172 18.45 -24.34 -11.72
CA ILE A 172 18.14 -25.75 -11.94
C ILE A 172 17.07 -25.78 -13.04
N ALA A 173 17.41 -26.38 -14.18
CA ALA A 173 16.50 -26.60 -15.31
C ALA A 173 15.44 -27.68 -15.02
#